data_AF-A0A8S0RGU9-F1
#
_entry.id   AF-A0A8S0RGU9-F1
#
_cell.length_a   1.000
_cell.length_b   1.000
_cell.length_c   1.000
_cell.angle_alpha   90.00
_cell.angle_beta   90.00
_cell.angle_gamma   90.00
#
_symmetry.space_group_name_H-M   'P 1'
#
loop_
_entity.id
_entity.type
_entity.pdbx_description
1 polymer ?
#
loop_
_entity_poly.entity_id
_entity_poly.type
_entity_poly.pdbx_seq_one_letter_code
_entity_poly.pdbx_strand_id
1 'polypeptide(L)'
;MLRRKLTSLLSTSIRNAHNQFHKPISILPPRISNLTPLLQFVECPPGFSNPSSNGYFNHQSTRAYSSLLALNDLRDNKGARKQKTRKGRGIGSGKGKTAGRGHKGQKARGTMKFGFEGGQTPLRRRLPKRGFKNPFSLTFQPVGLGKIAKLINAGKIDSSELITMKTLKDAGAIGKQIRDGVRLMGRGAEHIQWPIHLEVIQIFLSVLGSFLLCFS
;
A
#
# COMPACT_ATOMS: atom_id res chain seq x y z
N MET A 1 0.90 17.69 -8.82
CA MET A 1 1.83 17.37 -7.71
C MET A 1 1.03 17.60 -6.43
N LEU A 2 0.74 16.67 -5.53
CA LEU A 2 1.34 15.41 -5.11
C LEU A 2 0.22 14.55 -4.49
N ARG A 3 0.50 13.25 -4.28
CA ARG A 3 -0.13 12.34 -3.31
C ARG A 3 -1.45 11.66 -3.70
N ARG A 4 -1.33 10.38 -4.05
CA ARG A 4 -2.21 9.35 -3.50
C ARG A 4 -1.36 8.18 -3.02
N LYS A 5 -1.11 8.13 -1.72
CA LYS A 5 -0.70 6.91 -1.01
C LYS A 5 -1.46 6.86 0.32
N LEU A 6 -2.34 5.84 0.37
CA LEU A 6 -2.59 4.92 1.49
C LEU A 6 -3.36 5.52 2.69
N THR A 7 -4.39 4.84 3.22
CA THR A 7 -4.31 3.49 3.80
C THR A 7 -5.70 2.82 3.83
N SER A 8 -5.71 1.48 3.72
CA SER A 8 -6.84 0.65 4.13
C SER A 8 -6.25 -0.56 4.86
N LEU A 9 -6.19 -0.50 6.18
CA LEU A 9 -6.09 -1.68 7.04
C LEU A 9 -6.69 -1.30 8.40
N LEU A 10 -7.83 -1.91 8.71
CA LEU A 10 -8.22 -2.42 10.04
C LEU A 10 -9.75 -2.56 10.07
N SER A 11 -10.21 -3.79 9.90
CA SER A 11 -11.40 -4.31 10.57
C SER A 11 -11.42 -5.83 10.38
N THR A 12 -11.00 -6.53 11.42
CA THR A 12 -11.15 -7.98 11.59
C THR A 12 -12.45 -8.27 12.32
N SER A 13 -13.14 -9.31 11.84
CA SER A 13 -13.98 -10.25 12.60
C SER A 13 -15.30 -9.72 13.21
N ILE A 14 -16.42 -10.28 12.75
CA ILE A 14 -17.48 -10.90 13.56
C ILE A 14 -18.34 -11.81 12.65
N ARG A 15 -18.26 -13.12 12.94
CA ARG A 15 -19.27 -14.20 12.89
C ARG A 15 -20.53 -14.02 12.02
N ASN A 16 -20.79 -14.96 11.11
CA ASN A 16 -21.70 -16.10 11.37
C ASN A 16 -21.83 -17.04 10.16
N ALA A 17 -21.82 -18.34 10.46
CA ALA A 17 -22.11 -19.42 9.52
C ALA A 17 -23.63 -19.61 9.39
N HIS A 18 -24.13 -19.82 8.17
CA HIS A 18 -25.01 -20.94 7.83
C HIS A 18 -25.36 -20.97 6.33
N ASN A 19 -25.63 -22.19 5.87
CA ASN A 19 -26.28 -22.60 4.62
C ASN A 19 -25.38 -22.87 3.42
N GLN A 20 -25.05 -24.17 3.34
CA GLN A 20 -24.55 -24.86 2.17
C GLN A 20 -25.60 -24.85 1.06
N PHE A 21 -25.18 -24.54 -0.17
CA PHE A 21 -25.90 -24.91 -1.38
C PHE A 21 -24.91 -25.54 -2.35
N HIS A 22 -25.16 -26.82 -2.65
CA HIS A 22 -24.38 -27.66 -3.56
C HIS A 22 -24.50 -27.18 -5.01
N LYS A 23 -23.42 -27.36 -5.80
CA LYS A 23 -23.45 -27.22 -7.27
C LYS A 23 -23.75 -28.60 -7.90
N PRO A 24 -24.61 -28.69 -8.93
CA PRO A 24 -24.92 -29.96 -9.58
C PRO A 24 -23.83 -30.38 -10.59
N ILE A 25 -23.55 -31.68 -10.58
CA ILE A 25 -22.69 -32.43 -11.50
C ILE A 25 -23.56 -32.84 -12.71
N SER A 26 -23.14 -32.49 -13.94
CA SER A 26 -23.77 -32.98 -15.16
C SER A 26 -23.06 -34.26 -15.64
N ILE A 27 -23.79 -35.36 -15.59
CA ILE A 27 -23.41 -36.70 -16.05
C ILE A 27 -23.81 -36.84 -17.53
N LEU A 28 -22.91 -37.35 -18.38
CA LEU A 28 -23.26 -37.96 -19.68
C LEU A 28 -22.79 -39.42 -19.68
N PRO A 29 -23.62 -40.37 -20.19
CA PRO A 29 -23.33 -41.80 -20.09
C PRO A 29 -22.43 -42.32 -21.24
N PRO A 30 -21.77 -43.48 -21.06
CA PRO A 30 -20.83 -44.06 -22.02
C PRO A 30 -21.52 -44.96 -23.05
N ARG A 31 -20.95 -45.06 -24.25
CA ARG A 31 -21.34 -46.05 -25.27
C ARG A 31 -20.13 -46.94 -25.60
N ILE A 32 -20.26 -48.24 -25.31
CA ILE A 32 -19.30 -49.31 -25.56
C ILE A 32 -19.70 -50.05 -26.84
N SER A 33 -18.71 -50.39 -27.68
CA SER A 33 -18.56 -51.67 -28.41
C SER A 33 -17.39 -51.51 -29.41
N ASN A 34 -16.21 -52.05 -29.11
CA ASN A 34 -15.71 -53.38 -29.52
C ASN A 34 -15.40 -53.51 -31.01
N LEU A 35 -14.15 -53.91 -31.32
CA LEU A 35 -13.69 -54.89 -32.34
C LEU A 35 -12.29 -54.52 -32.91
N THR A 36 -11.27 -55.27 -32.49
CA THR A 36 -10.06 -55.63 -33.27
C THR A 36 -10.37 -56.94 -34.05
N PRO A 37 -9.55 -57.47 -35.00
CA PRO A 37 -8.08 -57.43 -35.09
C PRO A 37 -7.47 -57.48 -36.53
N LEU A 38 -6.15 -57.80 -36.59
CA LEU A 38 -5.30 -58.25 -37.73
C LEU A 38 -4.38 -57.21 -38.41
N LEU A 39 -3.10 -57.14 -38.01
CA LEU A 39 -1.98 -57.91 -38.59
C LEU A 39 -0.63 -57.50 -37.97
N GLN A 40 0.18 -58.51 -37.65
CA GLN A 40 1.58 -58.40 -37.21
C GLN A 40 2.49 -57.96 -38.37
N PHE A 41 3.61 -57.28 -38.08
CA PHE A 41 4.94 -57.72 -38.50
C PHE A 41 6.07 -56.98 -37.73
N VAL A 42 6.74 -57.76 -36.87
CA VAL A 42 8.20 -57.84 -36.59
C VAL A 42 8.99 -56.65 -35.98
N GLU A 43 9.57 -56.95 -34.81
CA GLU A 43 10.66 -56.23 -34.13
C GLU A 43 12.04 -56.54 -34.75
N CYS A 44 13.00 -55.60 -34.62
CA CYS A 44 14.44 -55.90 -34.53
C CYS A 44 15.17 -54.82 -33.68
N PRO A 45 15.87 -55.17 -32.58
CA PRO A 45 16.97 -54.39 -31.99
C PRO A 45 18.32 -55.16 -32.10
N PRO A 46 19.45 -54.68 -31.54
CA PRO A 46 20.17 -53.41 -31.69
C PRO A 46 21.56 -53.62 -32.37
N GLY A 47 22.16 -52.55 -32.93
CA GLY A 47 23.52 -52.60 -33.50
C GLY A 47 24.46 -51.57 -32.87
N PHE A 48 25.42 -52.03 -32.07
CA PHE A 48 26.56 -51.28 -31.56
C PHE A 48 27.76 -51.40 -32.53
N SER A 49 28.39 -50.28 -32.90
CA SER A 49 29.82 -50.25 -33.25
C SER A 49 30.44 -48.83 -33.17
N ASN A 50 31.25 -48.66 -32.12
CA ASN A 50 32.45 -47.85 -31.87
C ASN A 50 32.49 -46.29 -31.97
N PRO A 51 33.12 -45.61 -30.97
CA PRO A 51 33.32 -44.17 -30.94
C PRO A 51 34.65 -43.78 -31.62
N SER A 52 34.59 -42.93 -32.64
CA SER A 52 35.77 -42.23 -33.15
C SER A 52 35.87 -40.86 -32.49
N SER A 53 36.86 -40.75 -31.61
CA SER A 53 37.35 -39.56 -30.95
C SER A 53 37.42 -38.33 -31.85
N ASN A 54 36.65 -37.30 -31.54
CA ASN A 54 37.02 -35.91 -31.79
C ASN A 54 36.62 -35.10 -30.56
N GLY A 55 37.62 -34.76 -29.75
CA GLY A 55 37.48 -34.00 -28.53
C GLY A 55 37.01 -32.58 -28.81
N TYR A 56 35.70 -32.36 -28.77
CA TYR A 56 35.15 -31.06 -28.44
C TYR A 56 35.26 -30.91 -26.93
N PHE A 57 36.28 -30.18 -26.48
CA PHE A 57 36.35 -29.67 -25.12
C PHE A 57 35.05 -28.91 -24.84
N ASN A 58 34.13 -29.58 -24.17
CA ASN A 58 33.02 -28.93 -23.52
C ASN A 58 33.64 -27.98 -22.51
N HIS A 59 33.65 -26.68 -22.79
CA HIS A 59 33.64 -25.65 -21.75
C HIS A 59 32.33 -25.79 -20.96
N GLN A 60 32.16 -26.92 -20.25
CA GLN A 60 31.35 -27.01 -19.05
C GLN A 60 32.12 -26.33 -17.92
N SER A 61 32.53 -25.09 -18.16
CA SER A 61 33.16 -24.23 -17.18
C SER A 61 32.06 -23.70 -16.28
N THR A 62 31.78 -24.47 -15.23
CA THR A 62 31.61 -23.95 -13.87
C THR A 62 30.76 -22.67 -13.75
N ARG A 63 29.50 -22.69 -14.20
CA ARG A 63 28.47 -21.74 -13.71
C ARG A 63 27.83 -22.20 -12.40
N ALA A 64 28.60 -22.86 -11.54
CA ALA A 64 28.09 -23.43 -10.29
C ALA A 64 28.18 -22.46 -9.08
N TYR A 65 28.82 -21.30 -9.21
CA TYR A 65 29.03 -20.36 -8.08
C TYR A 65 28.55 -18.92 -8.30
N SER A 66 27.65 -18.66 -9.26
CA SER A 66 26.96 -17.36 -9.38
C SER A 66 25.45 -17.44 -9.10
N SER A 67 24.99 -18.56 -8.53
CA SER A 67 23.59 -18.99 -8.49
C SER A 67 22.76 -18.43 -7.35
N LEU A 68 23.33 -17.61 -6.47
CA LEU A 68 22.63 -17.12 -5.27
C LEU A 68 22.03 -15.71 -5.39
N LEU A 69 22.50 -14.87 -6.31
CA LEU A 69 21.89 -13.58 -6.69
C LEU A 69 22.69 -12.95 -7.84
N ALA A 70 22.32 -13.28 -9.09
CA ALA A 70 22.90 -12.59 -10.25
C ALA A 70 22.16 -11.25 -10.48
N LEU A 71 22.87 -10.24 -11.02
CA LEU A 71 22.27 -8.94 -11.35
C LEU A 71 21.06 -9.08 -12.31
N ASN A 72 21.04 -10.13 -13.14
CA ASN A 72 19.98 -10.42 -14.09
C ASN A 72 18.69 -10.95 -13.44
N ASP A 73 18.79 -11.48 -12.22
CA ASP A 73 17.67 -12.11 -11.50
C ASP A 73 16.97 -11.13 -10.53
N LEU A 74 17.46 -9.90 -10.42
CA LEU A 74 16.85 -8.86 -9.61
C LEU A 74 15.48 -8.46 -10.18
N ARG A 75 14.42 -8.81 -9.45
CA ARG A 75 13.03 -8.45 -9.77
C ARG A 75 12.36 -7.87 -8.53
N ASP A 76 11.49 -6.91 -8.75
CA ASP A 76 10.65 -6.35 -7.67
C ASP A 76 9.57 -7.35 -7.25
N ASN A 77 8.96 -7.11 -6.10
CA ASN A 77 7.86 -7.91 -5.57
C ASN A 77 6.72 -8.01 -6.59
N LYS A 78 6.10 -9.19 -6.70
CA LYS A 78 4.98 -9.41 -7.62
C LYS A 78 3.87 -8.37 -7.37
N GLY A 79 3.53 -7.61 -8.42
CA GLY A 79 2.51 -6.56 -8.37
C GLY A 79 3.02 -5.15 -8.04
N ALA A 80 4.29 -4.97 -7.69
CA ALA A 80 4.86 -3.63 -7.47
C ALA A 80 4.86 -2.79 -8.76
N ARG A 81 5.15 -3.41 -9.92
CA ARG A 81 5.07 -2.77 -11.24
C ARG A 81 3.84 -3.21 -12.01
N LYS A 82 2.95 -2.26 -12.32
CA LYS A 82 1.83 -2.45 -13.25
C LYS A 82 2.26 -2.09 -14.68
N GLN A 83 1.94 -2.94 -15.65
CA GLN A 83 2.23 -2.68 -17.05
C GLN A 83 1.41 -1.49 -17.56
N LYS A 84 2.06 -0.51 -18.21
CA LYS A 84 1.38 0.65 -18.78
C LYS A 84 0.62 0.23 -20.03
N THR A 85 -0.67 0.53 -20.09
CA THR A 85 -1.44 0.32 -21.31
C THR A 85 -0.96 1.30 -22.40
N ARG A 86 -0.40 0.75 -23.49
CA ARG A 86 -0.01 1.51 -24.68
C ARG A 86 -1.25 1.68 -25.56
N LYS A 87 -1.74 2.92 -25.68
CA LYS A 87 -2.94 3.24 -26.47
C LYS A 87 -2.61 3.28 -27.96
N GLY A 88 -3.56 2.95 -28.84
CA GLY A 88 -3.37 3.03 -30.30
C GLY A 88 -2.46 1.95 -30.87
N ARG A 89 -2.47 0.73 -30.30
CA ARG A 89 -1.60 -0.39 -30.71
C ARG A 89 -2.44 -1.65 -30.99
N GLY A 90 -3.28 -1.57 -32.03
CA GLY A 90 -4.09 -2.70 -32.50
C GLY A 90 -5.36 -2.98 -31.68
N ILE A 91 -6.26 -3.80 -32.26
CA ILE A 91 -7.56 -4.13 -31.67
C ILE A 91 -7.46 -4.97 -30.40
N GLY A 92 -6.53 -5.93 -30.34
CA GLY A 92 -6.34 -6.81 -29.16
C GLY A 92 -5.94 -6.08 -27.88
N SER A 93 -5.45 -4.84 -27.98
CA SER A 93 -5.13 -4.01 -26.81
C SER A 93 -6.36 -3.41 -26.10
N GLY A 94 -7.56 -3.54 -26.67
CA GLY A 94 -8.81 -2.95 -26.17
C GLY A 94 -8.91 -1.42 -26.30
N LYS A 95 -7.79 -0.72 -26.53
CA LYS A 95 -7.70 0.74 -26.74
C LYS A 95 -7.03 1.09 -28.07
N GLY A 96 -7.30 0.28 -29.10
CA GLY A 96 -6.75 0.43 -30.45
C GLY A 96 -7.31 1.64 -31.20
N LYS A 97 -8.52 1.50 -31.75
CA LYS A 97 -9.10 2.45 -32.72
C LYS A 97 -9.23 3.90 -32.22
N THR A 98 -9.70 4.09 -30.98
CA THR A 98 -10.02 5.44 -30.44
C THR A 98 -9.11 5.87 -29.28
N ALA A 99 -8.13 5.04 -28.90
CA ALA A 99 -7.30 5.27 -27.71
C ALA A 99 -8.09 5.54 -26.40
N GLY A 100 -9.37 5.16 -26.35
CA GLY A 100 -10.29 5.45 -25.25
C GLY A 100 -10.79 6.89 -25.18
N ARG A 101 -10.68 7.68 -26.27
CA ARG A 101 -11.19 9.06 -26.35
C ARG A 101 -12.62 9.17 -26.90
N GLY A 102 -13.19 8.06 -27.38
CA GLY A 102 -14.49 8.05 -28.08
C GLY A 102 -14.37 8.44 -29.56
N HIS A 103 -15.50 8.83 -30.16
CA HIS A 103 -15.58 9.21 -31.58
C HIS A 103 -15.45 10.73 -31.76
N LYS A 104 -16.06 11.31 -32.81
CA LYS A 104 -15.84 12.67 -33.33
C LYS A 104 -16.38 13.80 -32.39
N GLY A 105 -15.93 13.88 -31.14
CA GLY A 105 -16.27 14.95 -30.19
C GLY A 105 -15.10 15.86 -29.81
N GLN A 106 -15.38 16.97 -29.12
CA GLN A 106 -14.35 17.93 -28.68
C GLN A 106 -13.26 17.25 -27.82
N LYS A 107 -13.63 16.33 -26.92
CA LYS A 107 -12.68 15.56 -26.08
C LYS A 107 -11.75 14.62 -26.87
N ALA A 108 -12.14 14.24 -28.09
CA ALA A 108 -11.30 13.41 -28.95
C ALA A 108 -10.26 14.24 -29.71
N ARG A 109 -10.65 15.44 -30.15
CA ARG A 109 -9.86 16.36 -30.97
C ARG A 109 -8.97 17.29 -30.14
N GLY A 110 -9.45 17.75 -28.98
CA GLY A 110 -8.78 18.74 -28.14
C GLY A 110 -9.04 18.57 -26.65
N THR A 111 -8.71 19.61 -25.89
CA THR A 111 -8.82 19.64 -24.42
C THR A 111 -9.83 20.69 -23.96
N MET A 112 -10.51 20.40 -22.86
CA MET A 112 -11.41 21.33 -22.18
C MET A 112 -10.78 21.74 -20.85
N LYS A 113 -11.01 22.98 -20.41
CA LYS A 113 -10.56 23.43 -19.09
C LYS A 113 -11.25 22.62 -17.99
N PHE A 114 -10.48 22.19 -16.99
CA PHE A 114 -11.02 21.50 -15.83
C PHE A 114 -12.00 22.42 -15.09
N GLY A 115 -13.22 21.94 -14.82
CA GLY A 115 -14.29 22.73 -14.19
C GLY A 115 -15.17 23.53 -15.16
N PHE A 116 -15.19 23.21 -16.45
CA PHE A 116 -16.17 23.75 -17.40
C PHE A 116 -17.50 22.98 -17.30
N GLU A 117 -18.59 23.70 -17.02
CA GLU A 117 -19.95 23.15 -16.82
C GLU A 117 -20.86 23.37 -18.06
N GLY A 118 -20.29 23.44 -19.27
CA GLY A 118 -21.09 23.50 -20.50
C GLY A 118 -21.66 24.88 -20.86
N GLY A 119 -21.14 25.96 -20.27
CA GLY A 119 -21.66 27.33 -20.43
C GLY A 119 -22.50 27.80 -19.24
N GLN A 120 -22.88 26.87 -18.37
CA GLN A 120 -23.49 27.19 -17.07
C GLN A 120 -22.51 27.97 -16.17
N THR A 121 -23.04 28.87 -15.33
CA THR A 121 -22.22 29.59 -14.34
C THR A 121 -21.59 28.60 -13.36
N PRO A 122 -20.24 28.53 -13.24
CA PRO A 122 -19.60 27.48 -12.47
C PRO A 122 -19.85 27.63 -10.97
N LEU A 123 -19.85 26.53 -10.23
CA LEU A 123 -20.15 26.49 -8.79
C LEU A 123 -19.33 27.52 -7.97
N ARG A 124 -18.05 27.72 -8.32
CA ARG A 124 -17.14 28.68 -7.67
C ARG A 124 -17.59 30.15 -7.79
N ARG A 125 -18.50 30.46 -8.72
CA ARG A 125 -19.10 31.79 -8.89
C ARG A 125 -20.50 31.87 -8.28
N ARG A 126 -21.21 30.75 -8.23
CA ARG A 126 -22.57 30.67 -7.65
C ARG A 126 -22.56 30.81 -6.14
N LEU A 127 -21.63 30.13 -5.49
CA LEU A 127 -21.51 30.20 -4.04
C LEU A 127 -20.69 31.42 -3.62
N PRO A 128 -21.15 32.17 -2.60
CA PRO A 128 -20.37 33.27 -2.06
C PRO A 128 -19.09 32.75 -1.40
N LYS A 129 -18.05 33.58 -1.38
CA LYS A 129 -16.84 33.30 -0.58
C LYS A 129 -17.21 33.45 0.89
N ARG A 130 -16.88 32.45 1.71
CA ARG A 130 -17.17 32.47 3.15
C ARG A 130 -15.91 32.72 3.96
N GLY A 131 -15.99 33.68 4.89
CA GLY A 131 -14.95 34.00 5.86
C GLY A 131 -13.67 34.55 5.25
N PHE A 132 -12.62 34.60 6.07
CA PHE A 132 -11.26 34.92 5.69
C PHE A 132 -10.30 33.92 6.33
N LYS A 133 -9.10 33.77 5.76
CA LYS A 133 -8.03 32.97 6.38
C LYS A 133 -7.16 33.90 7.22
N ASN A 134 -7.14 33.71 8.53
CA ASN A 134 -6.28 34.48 9.43
C ASN A 134 -4.79 34.18 9.16
N PRO A 135 -3.96 35.15 8.73
CA PRO A 135 -2.53 34.95 8.49
C PRO A 135 -1.71 34.80 9.78
N PHE A 136 -2.21 35.31 10.91
CA PHE A 136 -1.53 35.29 12.22
C PHE A 136 -1.99 34.12 13.11
N SER A 137 -2.66 33.13 12.53
CA SER A 137 -3.14 31.97 13.30
C SER A 137 -1.96 31.10 13.74
N LEU A 138 -1.77 30.99 15.04
CA LEU A 138 -0.80 30.05 15.61
C LEU A 138 -1.31 28.61 15.48
N THR A 139 -0.45 27.73 15.01
CA THR A 139 -0.70 26.30 14.80
C THR A 139 0.21 25.48 15.71
N PHE A 140 -0.35 25.03 16.82
CA PHE A 140 0.34 24.15 17.76
C PHE A 140 0.25 22.68 17.35
N GLN A 141 1.31 21.93 17.61
CA GLN A 141 1.31 20.50 17.41
C GLN A 141 0.67 19.80 18.62
N PRO A 142 -0.43 19.04 18.45
CA PRO A 142 -1.05 18.32 19.54
C PRO A 142 -0.22 17.09 19.96
N VAL A 143 -0.01 16.92 21.26
CA VAL A 143 0.63 15.74 21.86
C VAL A 143 -0.27 15.17 22.94
N GLY A 144 -0.58 13.88 22.83
CA GLY A 144 -1.40 13.17 23.81
C GLY A 144 -0.58 12.60 24.96
N LEU A 145 -1.11 12.67 26.18
CA LEU A 145 -0.51 12.09 27.39
C LEU A 145 -0.21 10.60 27.26
N GLY A 146 -1.10 9.81 26.66
CA GLY A 146 -0.86 8.38 26.43
C GLY A 146 0.29 8.10 25.47
N LYS A 147 0.66 9.06 24.60
CA LYS A 147 1.87 8.93 23.76
C LYS A 147 3.13 9.14 24.59
N ILE A 148 3.10 10.10 25.52
CA ILE A 148 4.21 10.34 26.46
C ILE A 148 4.38 9.13 27.37
N ALA A 149 3.29 8.59 27.93
CA ALA A 149 3.33 7.38 28.75
C ALA A 149 4.01 6.19 28.04
N LYS A 150 3.68 5.97 26.76
CA LYS A 150 4.31 4.92 25.94
C LYS A 150 5.82 5.15 25.72
N LEU A 151 6.27 6.39 25.63
CA LEU A 151 7.68 6.71 25.41
C LEU A 151 8.50 6.55 26.70
N ILE A 152 7.90 6.86 27.85
CA ILE A 152 8.51 6.63 29.16
C ILE A 152 8.61 5.12 29.42
N ASN A 153 7.53 4.36 29.18
CA ASN A 153 7.56 2.89 29.28
C ASN A 153 8.58 2.23 28.33
N ALA A 154 8.90 2.88 27.20
CA ALA A 154 9.92 2.43 26.28
C ALA A 154 11.34 2.87 26.65
N GLY A 155 11.53 3.59 27.77
CA GLY A 155 12.82 4.09 28.23
C GLY A 155 13.43 5.18 27.35
N LYS A 156 12.61 5.90 26.57
CA LYS A 156 13.08 6.98 25.68
C LYS A 156 13.00 8.37 26.30
N ILE A 157 12.22 8.49 27.37
CA ILE A 157 12.01 9.72 28.12
C ILE A 157 12.09 9.36 29.59
N ASP A 158 12.88 10.10 30.34
CA ASP A 158 13.00 9.96 31.77
C ASP A 158 11.89 10.76 32.46
N SER A 159 11.16 10.14 33.38
CA SER A 159 10.06 10.78 34.12
C SER A 159 10.54 11.77 35.16
N SER A 160 11.76 11.59 35.67
CA SER A 160 12.34 12.41 36.73
C SER A 160 12.86 13.76 36.25
N GLU A 161 13.15 13.88 34.95
CA GLU A 161 13.67 15.11 34.35
C GLU A 161 12.56 16.00 33.79
N LEU A 162 12.89 17.27 33.54
CA LEU A 162 11.98 18.21 32.91
C LEU A 162 11.77 17.87 31.43
N ILE A 163 10.53 17.55 31.07
CA ILE A 163 10.15 17.24 29.70
C ILE A 163 9.83 18.54 28.94
N THR A 164 10.84 19.09 28.28
CA THR A 164 10.74 20.25 27.38
C THR A 164 10.35 19.85 25.94
N MET A 165 10.00 20.82 25.11
CA MET A 165 9.73 20.61 23.67
C MET A 165 10.89 19.93 22.92
N LYS A 166 12.14 20.14 23.34
CA LYS A 166 13.33 19.50 22.76
C LYS A 166 13.32 17.99 23.02
N THR A 167 13.13 17.57 24.26
CA THR A 167 13.12 16.14 24.64
C THR A 167 11.98 15.41 23.94
N LEU A 168 10.80 16.02 23.83
CA LEU A 168 9.66 15.48 23.08
C LEU A 168 9.94 15.32 21.57
N LYS A 169 10.77 16.19 20.98
CA LYS A 169 11.18 16.08 19.58
C LYS A 169 12.17 14.95 19.40
N ASP A 170 13.19 14.87 20.25
CA ASP A 170 14.26 13.88 20.18
C ASP A 170 13.73 12.47 20.43
N ALA A 171 12.77 12.32 21.36
CA ALA A 171 12.07 11.06 21.61
C ALA A 171 11.08 10.64 20.50
N GLY A 172 10.78 11.52 19.53
CA GLY A 172 9.80 11.28 18.47
C GLY A 172 8.33 11.38 18.92
N ALA A 173 8.06 12.02 20.07
CA ALA A 173 6.70 12.36 20.49
C ALA A 173 6.05 13.35 19.54
N ILE A 174 6.86 14.25 18.95
CA ILE A 174 6.44 15.29 18.01
C ILE A 174 7.02 15.01 16.61
N GLY A 175 6.38 15.55 15.57
CA GLY A 175 6.90 15.51 14.21
C GLY A 175 8.17 16.33 14.02
N LYS A 176 8.86 16.14 12.89
CA LYS A 176 10.15 16.79 12.62
C LYS A 176 10.11 18.32 12.63
N GLN A 177 8.99 18.90 12.18
CA GLN A 177 8.79 20.34 12.08
C GLN A 177 7.84 20.81 13.18
N ILE A 178 8.37 21.62 14.10
CA ILE A 178 7.60 22.37 15.07
C ILE A 178 7.39 23.76 14.48
N ARG A 179 6.13 24.21 14.42
CA ARG A 179 5.77 25.56 13.97
C ARG A 179 5.78 26.50 15.18
N ASP A 180 4.60 26.73 15.76
CA ASP A 180 4.40 27.73 16.79
C ASP A 180 4.49 27.15 18.21
N GLY A 181 4.51 25.81 18.34
CA GLY A 181 4.65 25.16 19.64
C GLY A 181 3.99 23.81 19.78
N VAL A 182 3.89 23.37 21.04
CA VAL A 182 3.27 22.09 21.44
C VAL A 182 2.06 22.37 22.32
N ARG A 183 0.97 21.66 22.04
CA ARG A 183 -0.24 21.67 22.86
C ARG A 183 -0.52 20.30 23.44
N LEU A 184 -0.56 20.19 24.77
CA LEU A 184 -0.83 18.92 25.46
C LEU A 184 -2.32 18.61 25.51
N MET A 185 -2.67 17.35 25.23
CA MET A 185 -4.03 16.82 25.20
C MET A 185 -4.18 15.64 26.17
N GLY A 186 -5.30 15.58 26.89
CA GLY A 186 -5.59 14.54 27.90
C GLY A 186 -5.93 13.16 27.33
N ARG A 187 -5.59 12.86 26.07
CA ARG A 187 -5.91 11.58 25.46
C ARG A 187 -4.98 10.50 26.01
N GLY A 188 -5.55 9.51 26.70
CA GLY A 188 -4.81 8.40 27.31
C GLY A 188 -4.11 8.79 28.62
N ALA A 189 -4.73 9.67 29.41
CA ALA A 189 -4.22 10.08 30.72
C ALA A 189 -4.12 8.91 31.71
N GLU A 190 -5.00 7.92 31.59
CA GLU A 190 -5.07 6.72 32.45
C GLU A 190 -3.77 5.88 32.48
N HIS A 191 -2.89 6.04 31.50
CA HIS A 191 -1.63 5.29 31.42
C HIS A 191 -0.45 5.97 32.15
N ILE A 192 -0.66 7.17 32.68
CA ILE A 192 0.35 7.87 33.47
C ILE A 192 0.16 7.45 34.93
N GLN A 193 1.21 6.85 35.50
CA GLN A 193 1.19 6.38 36.89
C GLN A 193 2.20 7.13 37.78
N TRP A 194 3.12 7.85 37.16
CA TRP A 194 4.26 8.50 37.83
C TRP A 194 4.14 10.03 37.70
N PRO A 195 4.79 10.79 38.61
CA PRO A 195 4.91 12.23 38.49
C PRO A 195 5.71 12.61 37.25
N ILE A 196 5.23 13.63 36.53
CA ILE A 196 5.90 14.15 35.33
C ILE A 196 5.91 15.68 35.38
N HIS A 197 7.08 16.26 35.13
CA HIS A 197 7.24 17.70 34.95
C HIS A 197 7.32 18.04 33.45
N LEU A 198 6.37 18.84 32.96
CA LEU A 198 6.23 19.17 31.53
C LEU A 198 6.32 20.68 31.31
N GLU A 199 7.18 21.11 30.39
CA GLU A 199 7.26 22.50 29.93
C GLU A 199 6.80 22.60 28.48
N VAL A 200 5.58 23.11 28.30
CA VAL A 200 4.93 23.30 26.99
C VAL A 200 4.22 24.65 26.93
N ILE A 201 3.94 25.11 25.71
CA ILE A 201 3.33 26.42 25.47
C ILE A 201 1.84 26.45 25.86
N GLN A 202 1.10 25.38 25.56
CA GLN A 202 -0.33 25.34 25.86
C GLN A 202 -0.77 23.96 26.34
N ILE A 203 -1.73 23.95 27.26
CA ILE A 203 -2.32 22.74 27.83
C ILE A 203 -3.85 22.83 27.69
N PHE A 204 -4.51 21.70 27.41
CA PHE A 204 -5.97 21.61 27.50
C PHE A 204 -6.43 21.46 28.96
N LEU A 205 -7.57 22.05 29.30
CA LEU A 205 -8.14 21.94 30.66
C LEU A 205 -8.32 20.48 31.14
N SER A 206 -8.66 19.56 30.23
CA SER A 206 -8.80 18.14 30.55
C SER A 206 -7.50 17.49 31.08
N VAL A 207 -6.35 18.00 30.65
CA VAL A 207 -5.03 17.54 31.14
C VAL A 207 -4.85 17.95 32.60
N LEU A 208 -5.17 19.20 32.94
CA LEU A 208 -5.05 19.70 34.30
C LEU A 208 -5.92 18.88 35.27
N GLY A 209 -7.17 18.61 34.89
CA GLY A 209 -8.06 17.76 35.69
C GLY A 209 -7.55 16.32 35.86
N SER A 210 -6.91 15.76 34.82
CA SER A 210 -6.34 14.41 34.90
C SER A 210 -5.13 14.33 35.82
N PHE A 211 -4.30 15.36 35.88
CA PHE A 211 -3.19 15.41 36.84
C PHE A 211 -3.71 15.57 38.27
N LEU A 212 -4.69 16.45 38.51
CA LEU A 212 -5.28 16.62 39.85
C LEU A 212 -5.93 15.33 40.39
N LEU A 213 -6.64 14.58 39.53
CA LEU A 213 -7.29 13.31 39.89
C LEU A 213 -6.31 12.14 40.13
N CYS A 214 -5.11 12.19 39.56
CA CYS A 214 -4.12 11.12 39.69
C CYS A 214 -3.25 11.27 40.96
N PHE A 215 -3.34 12.40 41.65
CA PHE A 215 -2.56 12.73 42.86
C PHE A 215 -3.42 12.85 44.13
N SER A 216 -4.72 12.51 44.08
CA SER A 216 -5.57 12.25 45.26
C SER A 216 -5.72 10.75 45.46
#